data_AF-A0A2S5DQH1-F1
#
_entry.id   AF-A0A2S5DQH1-F1
#
_cell.length_a   1.000
_cell.length_b   1.000
_cell.length_c   1.000
_cell.angle_alpha   90.00
_cell.angle_beta   90.00
_cell.angle_gamma   90.00
#
_symmetry.space_group_name_H-M   'P 1'
#
loop_
_entity.id
_entity.type
_entity.pdbx_description
1 polymer ?
#
loop_
_entity_poly.entity_id
_entity_poly.type
_entity_poly.pdbx_seq_one_letter_code
_entity_poly.pdbx_strand_id
1 'polypeptide(L)'
;MTTRFLTAVTAIVALVASGSPFAQSAPGLTREQVRQDMQRYAAAGFNPARMNPRSWVDDAQAAAARVQAGRADDARTQLAVHGASTRCD
;
A
#
# COMPACT_ATOMS: atom_id res chain seq x y z
N MET A 1 -37.55 -27.97 32.56
CA MET A 1 -36.08 -27.93 32.40
C MET A 1 -35.76 -27.71 30.93
N THR A 2 -35.34 -26.49 30.61
CA THR A 2 -34.87 -26.08 29.29
C THR A 2 -33.49 -26.67 29.02
N THR A 3 -33.36 -27.55 28.04
CA THR A 3 -32.05 -28.00 27.57
C THR A 3 -31.90 -27.61 26.10
N ARG A 4 -31.38 -26.40 25.90
CA ARG A 4 -30.74 -25.98 24.64
C ARG A 4 -29.30 -26.42 24.73
N PHE A 5 -28.80 -27.39 23.96
CA PHE A 5 -27.35 -27.43 23.71
C PHE A 5 -27.01 -27.87 22.27
N LEU A 6 -26.76 -26.82 21.47
CA LEU A 6 -25.74 -26.63 20.44
C LEU A 6 -25.80 -27.45 19.14
N THR A 7 -26.39 -26.76 18.16
CA THR A 7 -26.09 -26.80 16.75
C THR A 7 -24.58 -26.73 16.44
N ALA A 8 -24.13 -27.72 15.67
CA ALA A 8 -23.21 -27.62 14.55
C ALA A 8 -21.92 -26.80 14.73
N VAL A 9 -20.84 -27.48 15.13
CA VAL A 9 -19.47 -27.02 14.84
C VAL A 9 -19.25 -27.16 13.34
N THR A 10 -19.28 -26.01 12.67
CA THR A 10 -19.10 -25.82 11.24
C THR A 10 -17.69 -26.21 10.80
N ALA A 11 -17.64 -26.88 9.65
CA ALA A 11 -16.44 -27.43 9.04
C ALA A 11 -15.36 -26.36 8.79
N ILE A 12 -14.11 -26.70 9.15
CA ILE A 12 -12.90 -25.99 8.75
C ILE A 12 -12.73 -26.23 7.24
N VAL A 13 -13.29 -25.34 6.42
CA VAL A 13 -13.10 -25.31 4.98
C VAL A 13 -12.05 -24.24 4.65
N ALA A 14 -11.11 -24.65 3.79
CA ALA A 14 -10.22 -23.80 2.99
C ALA A 14 -8.97 -23.22 3.67
N LEU A 15 -8.05 -24.10 4.08
CA LEU A 15 -6.61 -23.80 3.98
C LEU A 15 -6.11 -24.08 2.54
N VAL A 16 -6.81 -23.54 1.54
CA VAL A 16 -6.30 -23.50 0.15
C VAL A 16 -5.40 -22.28 0.05
N ALA A 17 -4.10 -22.55 0.17
CA ALA A 17 -3.03 -21.85 -0.52
C ALA A 17 -3.39 -20.47 -1.09
N SER A 18 -3.35 -19.43 -0.26
CA SER A 18 -3.12 -18.06 -0.75
C SER A 18 -1.64 -17.88 -1.11
N GLY A 19 -1.08 -18.83 -1.86
CA GLY A 19 0.09 -18.55 -2.67
C GLY A 19 -0.36 -17.51 -3.68
N SER A 20 0.06 -16.27 -3.52
CA SER A 20 -0.10 -15.28 -4.58
C SER A 20 0.48 -15.92 -5.85
N PRO A 21 -0.26 -16.02 -6.97
CA PRO A 21 0.37 -16.40 -8.22
C PRO A 21 1.36 -15.30 -8.58
N PHE A 22 2.62 -15.45 -8.18
CA PHE A 22 3.75 -14.58 -8.51
C PHE A 22 4.13 -14.82 -9.98
N ALA A 23 3.19 -14.59 -10.90
CA ALA A 23 3.42 -14.73 -12.35
C ALA A 23 2.34 -14.08 -13.22
N GLN A 24 1.30 -13.48 -12.64
CA GLN A 24 0.48 -12.54 -13.40
C GLN A 24 1.26 -11.24 -13.50
N SER A 25 1.96 -11.07 -14.63
CA SER A 25 2.68 -9.85 -14.98
C SER A 25 1.69 -8.69 -14.99
N ALA A 26 1.49 -8.05 -13.83
CA ALA A 26 0.89 -6.73 -13.77
C ALA A 26 1.68 -5.84 -14.73
N PRO A 27 1.02 -4.90 -15.44
CA PRO A 27 1.74 -3.93 -16.25
C PRO A 27 2.88 -3.34 -15.41
N GLY A 28 4.11 -3.62 -15.80
CA GLY A 28 5.27 -3.15 -15.06
C GLY A 28 5.26 -1.63 -14.99
N LEU A 29 5.88 -1.06 -13.96
CA LEU A 29 6.03 0.39 -13.87
C LEU A 29 6.73 0.91 -15.13
N THR A 30 6.20 2.01 -15.67
CA THR A 30 6.88 2.73 -16.74
C THR A 30 8.17 3.35 -16.21
N ARG A 31 9.16 3.55 -17.07
CA ARG A 31 10.42 4.20 -16.68
C ARG A 31 10.20 5.57 -16.03
N GLU A 32 9.19 6.30 -16.51
CA GLU A 32 8.84 7.60 -15.96
C GLU A 32 8.24 7.48 -14.56
N GLN A 33 7.31 6.55 -14.34
CA GLN A 33 6.79 6.27 -13.00
C GLN A 33 7.89 5.87 -12.02
N VAL A 34 8.86 5.05 -12.46
CA VAL A 34 10.02 4.69 -11.62
C VAL A 34 10.86 5.93 -11.28
N ARG A 35 11.10 6.85 -12.22
CA ARG A 35 11.81 8.11 -11.93
C ARG A 35 11.07 8.97 -10.93
N GLN A 36 9.75 9.08 -11.04
CA GLN A 36 8.92 9.83 -10.11
C GLN A 36 8.94 9.21 -8.72
N ASP A 37 8.82 7.88 -8.64
CA ASP A 37 8.90 7.18 -7.37
C ASP A 37 10.28 7.34 -6.72
N MET A 38 11.37 7.23 -7.48
CA MET A 38 12.72 7.50 -6.95
C MET A 38 12.85 8.90 -6.36
N GLN A 39 12.27 9.93 -7.01
CA GLN A 39 12.27 11.29 -6.48
C GLN A 39 11.44 11.40 -5.19
N ARG A 40 10.27 10.74 -5.12
CA ARG A 40 9.43 10.70 -3.91
C ARG A 40 10.17 10.05 -2.74
N TYR A 41 10.85 8.94 -2.97
CA TYR A 41 11.65 8.27 -1.94
C TYR A 41 12.86 9.11 -1.50
N ALA A 42 13.52 9.80 -2.44
CA ALA A 42 14.60 10.74 -2.10
C ALA A 42 14.08 11.91 -1.24
N ALA A 43 12.93 12.48 -1.59
CA ALA A 43 12.27 13.52 -0.79
C ALA A 43 11.82 13.01 0.59
N ALA A 44 11.46 11.72 0.69
CA ALA A 44 11.17 11.04 1.95
C ALA A 44 12.44 10.72 2.78
N GLY A 45 13.63 11.07 2.30
CA GLY A 45 14.91 10.89 2.99
C GLY A 45 15.57 9.52 2.76
N PHE A 46 15.06 8.68 1.86
CA PHE A 46 15.70 7.42 1.51
C PHE A 46 16.88 7.63 0.57
N ASN A 47 18.06 7.10 0.93
CA ASN A 47 19.23 7.13 0.06
C ASN A 47 19.94 5.76 0.08
N PRO A 48 19.84 4.96 -1.00
CA PRO A 48 20.47 3.64 -1.05
C PRO A 48 22.01 3.69 -1.06
N ALA A 49 22.62 4.79 -1.48
CA ALA A 49 24.07 4.95 -1.44
C ALA A 49 24.62 5.26 -0.03
N ARG A 50 23.75 5.69 0.90
CA ARG A 50 24.09 6.02 2.30
C ARG A 50 23.45 5.02 3.26
N MET A 51 23.27 3.78 2.78
CA MET A 51 22.56 2.75 3.51
C MET A 51 23.42 2.22 4.65
N ASN A 52 22.93 2.36 5.90
CA ASN A 52 23.55 1.73 7.06
C ASN A 52 23.07 0.26 7.14
N PRO A 53 23.97 -0.75 7.08
CA PRO A 53 23.59 -2.16 7.09
C PRO A 53 22.75 -2.58 8.31
N ARG A 54 22.78 -1.81 9.40
CA ARG A 54 22.02 -2.10 10.63
C ARG A 54 20.61 -1.53 10.63
N SER A 55 20.34 -0.45 9.89
CA SER A 55 19.06 0.29 9.93
C SER A 55 18.35 0.35 8.58
N TRP A 56 18.94 -0.19 7.50
CA TRP A 56 18.42 0.01 6.15
C TRP A 56 16.97 -0.43 5.95
N VAL A 57 16.54 -1.49 6.66
CA VAL A 57 15.16 -1.97 6.61
C VAL A 57 14.23 -0.93 7.21
N ASP A 58 14.56 -0.42 8.39
CA ASP A 58 13.77 0.60 9.09
C ASP A 58 13.75 1.91 8.29
N ASP A 59 14.88 2.31 7.72
CA ASP A 59 15.00 3.50 6.88
C ASP A 59 14.13 3.40 5.61
N ALA A 60 14.13 2.22 4.97
CA ALA A 60 13.27 1.94 3.81
C ALA A 60 11.78 1.95 4.19
N GLN A 61 11.41 1.33 5.31
CA GLN A 61 10.03 1.29 5.79
C GLN A 61 9.53 2.69 6.18
N ALA A 62 10.35 3.48 6.89
CA ALA A 62 10.03 4.85 7.25
C ALA A 62 9.82 5.73 6.02
N ALA A 63 10.67 5.60 5.01
CA ALA A 63 10.50 6.32 3.75
C ALA A 63 9.25 5.89 3.00
N ALA A 64 8.95 4.58 2.95
CA ALA A 64 7.72 4.07 2.35
C ALA A 64 6.48 4.66 3.04
N ALA A 65 6.45 4.71 4.37
CA ALA A 65 5.34 5.31 5.12
C ALA A 65 5.12 6.78 4.75
N ARG A 66 6.21 7.56 4.63
CA ARG A 66 6.14 8.97 4.20
C ARG A 66 5.63 9.12 2.77
N VAL A 67 6.11 8.29 1.84
CA VAL A 67 5.64 8.30 0.44
C VAL A 67 4.15 7.97 0.36
N GLN A 68 3.67 6.99 1.13
CA GLN A 68 2.24 6.65 1.15
C GLN A 68 1.39 7.75 1.77
N ALA A 69 1.85 8.39 2.85
CA ALA A 69 1.18 9.54 3.43
C ALA A 69 1.06 10.68 2.40
N GLY A 70 2.15 11.00 1.69
CA GLY A 70 2.12 12.02 0.63
C GLY A 70 1.15 11.68 -0.51
N ARG A 71 1.07 10.42 -0.94
CA ARG A 71 0.10 9.99 -1.97
C ARG A 71 -1.34 10.13 -1.49
N ALA A 72 -1.62 9.87 -0.21
CA ALA A 72 -2.95 10.07 0.35
C ALA A 72 -3.34 11.55 0.39
N ASP A 73 -2.40 12.43 0.71
CA ASP A 73 -2.61 13.88 0.70
C ASP A 73 -2.79 14.45 -0.72
N ASP A 74 -2.02 13.96 -1.68
CA ASP A 74 -2.19 14.26 -3.11
C ASP A 74 -3.61 13.89 -3.57
N ALA A 75 -4.08 12.68 -3.23
CA ALA A 75 -5.41 12.20 -3.59
C ALA A 75 -6.53 13.04 -2.96
N ARG A 76 -6.41 13.40 -1.67
CA ARG A 76 -7.37 14.29 -0.98
C ARG A 76 -7.43 15.66 -1.64
N THR A 77 -6.28 16.22 -2.01
CA THR A 77 -6.19 17.51 -2.68
C THR A 77 -6.86 17.45 -4.05
N GLN A 78 -6.61 16.41 -4.83
CA GLN A 78 -7.26 16.21 -6.14
C GLN A 78 -8.78 16.10 -6.01
N LEU A 79 -9.28 15.33 -5.03
CA LEU A 79 -10.71 15.23 -4.74
C LEU A 79 -11.34 16.59 -4.38
N ALA A 80 -10.64 17.40 -3.57
CA ALA A 80 -11.11 18.74 -3.22
C ALA A 80 -11.17 19.68 -4.44
N VAL A 81 -10.15 19.64 -5.30
CA VAL A 81 -10.12 20.42 -6.55
C VAL A 81 -11.23 19.98 -7.50
N HIS A 82 -11.43 18.66 -7.68
CA HIS A 82 -12.52 18.14 -8.50
C HIS A 82 -13.90 18.57 -7.96
N GLY A 83 -14.13 18.45 -6.66
CA GLY A 83 -15.38 18.89 -6.03
C GLY A 83 -15.63 20.40 -6.15
N ALA A 84 -14.57 21.22 -6.18
CA ALA A 84 -14.68 22.65 -6.45
C ALA A 84 -15.04 22.91 -7.91
N SER A 85 -14.42 22.19 -8.87
CA SER A 85 -14.76 22.34 -10.30
C SER A 85 -16.22 21.96 -10.61
N THR A 86 -16.73 20.86 -10.03
CA THR A 86 -18.13 20.43 -10.23
C THR A 86 -19.17 21.37 -9.62
N ARG A 87 -18.77 22.33 -8.77
CA ARG A 87 -19.67 23.30 -8.15
C ARG A 87 -19.83 24.57 -9.00
N CYS A 88 -18.93 24.80 -9.96
CA CYS A 88 -18.91 26.00 -10.79
C CYS A 88 -19.51 25.77 -12.20
N ASP A 89 -20.02 24.58 -12.49
CA ASP A 89 -20.88 24.23 -13.63
C ASP A 89 -22.36 24.24 -13.20
#